data_AF-A0A9R1JZ19-F1
#
_entry.id   AF-A0A9R1JZ19-F1
#
_cell.length_a   1.000
_cell.length_b   1.000
_cell.length_c   1.000
_cell.angle_alpha   90.00
_cell.angle_beta   90.00
_cell.angle_gamma   90.00
#
_symmetry.space_group_name_H-M   'P 1'
#
loop_
_entity.id
_entity.type
_entity.pdbx_description
1 polymer ?
#
loop_
_entity_poly.entity_id
_entity_poly.type
_entity_poly.pdbx_seq_one_letter_code
_entity_poly.pdbx_strand_id
1 'polypeptide(L)'
;MAAVGVSSPLLLLLLLAATSEAITFYITNGCPYTIWPAALPIGRASQLDPGKDWTLNTGQPNSTRLWARTGCSLDGNGTGMCQTGNCGSLLACKANGQPPNTIAEFMLGGFNNQDFFDISLVEGFNVPMDFLPVPAKGGPGCNKGPRCRANIAAQCPTSLKAPGGCNNPCTVFKHDRYCCTGSAASNCSTTDYSDFFKQMCPDAYSYPMDDSTSTFSCPAGTNYKVVFCPLTNQAVSPSPLPAPPAEVKPTGPTTMKPKSSTIRTVVAILAPIGGFIFLHLITFYLCKRRIQRRHEMQEEKEFGELQGTPMRFTFQQLKAATEQFTEKLGEGGFGSVFKGQFGDERIAVKRLDRSEKSHRLLVYEYMRILGQMNLLST
;
A
#
# COMPACT_ATOMS: atom_id res chain seq x y z
N MET A 1 60.89 -4.33 23.18
CA MET A 1 59.58 -4.91 23.52
C MET A 1 58.86 -3.94 24.44
N ALA A 2 57.78 -3.32 23.98
CA ALA A 2 56.66 -2.82 24.79
C ALA A 2 55.54 -2.41 23.83
N ALA A 3 54.46 -3.18 23.83
CA ALA A 3 53.27 -2.96 23.01
C ALA A 3 52.43 -1.82 23.60
N VAL A 4 52.01 -0.86 22.79
CA VAL A 4 51.02 0.15 23.17
C VAL A 4 49.68 -0.29 22.59
N GLY A 5 48.77 -0.65 23.50
CA GLY A 5 47.45 -1.18 23.23
C GLY A 5 46.53 -0.18 22.54
N VAL A 6 45.74 -0.74 21.63
CA VAL A 6 44.63 -0.13 20.91
C VAL A 6 43.50 0.19 21.89
N SER A 7 43.06 1.44 21.96
CA SER A 7 41.73 1.78 22.47
C SER A 7 41.13 2.87 21.58
N SER A 8 40.58 2.43 20.46
CA SER A 8 39.84 3.26 19.51
C SER A 8 38.51 3.65 20.14
N PRO A 9 38.17 4.95 20.28
CA PRO A 9 36.88 5.42 20.82
C PRO A 9 35.76 5.33 19.77
N LEU A 10 35.84 4.34 18.88
CA LEU A 10 35.03 4.20 17.68
C LEU A 10 33.91 3.18 17.89
N LEU A 11 33.14 3.28 18.97
CA LEU A 11 31.96 2.41 19.12
C LEU A 11 30.92 2.91 20.13
N LEU A 12 30.43 4.15 20.01
CA LEU A 12 29.13 4.50 20.61
C LEU A 12 28.43 5.66 19.90
N LEU A 13 28.41 5.65 18.56
CA LEU A 13 27.36 6.36 17.84
C LEU A 13 26.12 5.45 17.91
N LEU A 14 25.28 5.67 18.91
CA LEU A 14 23.92 5.13 18.98
C LEU A 14 23.23 5.45 17.64
N LEU A 15 23.06 4.42 16.81
CA LEU A 15 22.12 4.46 15.70
C LEU A 15 20.75 4.73 16.29
N LEU A 16 20.29 5.97 16.24
CA LEU A 16 18.87 6.27 16.15
C LEU A 16 18.42 5.77 14.77
N ALA A 17 18.32 4.45 14.64
CA ALA A 17 17.50 3.87 13.62
C ALA A 17 16.08 4.35 13.95
N ALA A 18 15.53 5.24 13.13
CA ALA A 18 14.10 5.42 13.07
C ALA A 18 13.55 4.04 12.68
N THR A 19 13.12 3.25 13.66
CA THR A 19 12.46 1.98 13.41
C THR A 19 11.14 2.34 12.78
N SER A 20 11.07 2.31 11.45
CA SER A 20 9.78 2.31 10.78
C SER A 20 9.09 1.01 11.18
N GLU A 21 8.06 1.08 12.02
CA GLU A 21 7.29 -0.10 12.37
C GLU A 21 6.67 -0.67 11.09
N ALA A 22 7.02 -1.91 10.77
CA ALA A 22 6.48 -2.61 9.63
C ALA A 22 5.02 -2.97 9.91
N ILE A 23 4.13 -2.67 8.96
CA ILE A 23 2.72 -3.05 9.07
C ILE A 23 2.61 -4.54 8.71
N THR A 24 1.84 -5.28 9.51
CA THR A 24 1.68 -6.73 9.38
C THR A 24 0.30 -7.07 8.85
N PHE A 25 0.27 -7.88 7.79
CA PHE A 25 -0.93 -8.51 7.24
C PHE A 25 -0.94 -9.99 7.61
N TYR A 26 -1.99 -10.41 8.31
CA TYR A 26 -2.27 -11.80 8.63
C TYR A 26 -3.23 -12.37 7.59
N ILE A 27 -2.75 -13.27 6.75
CA ILE A 27 -3.51 -13.82 5.62
C ILE A 27 -3.90 -15.25 5.96
N THR A 28 -5.20 -15.55 5.99
CA THR A 28 -5.71 -16.88 6.35
C THR A 28 -6.48 -17.48 5.19
N ASN A 29 -6.20 -18.75 4.87
CA ASN A 29 -7.04 -19.54 3.97
C ASN A 29 -8.13 -20.28 4.76
N GLY A 30 -9.35 -19.73 4.79
CA GLY A 30 -10.54 -20.41 5.30
C GLY A 30 -11.26 -21.27 4.24
N CYS A 31 -10.77 -21.32 3.00
CA CYS A 31 -11.40 -22.07 1.94
C CYS A 31 -11.17 -23.57 2.11
N PRO A 32 -12.09 -24.43 1.61
CA PRO A 32 -11.91 -25.89 1.62
C PRO A 32 -10.93 -26.39 0.54
N TYR A 33 -10.20 -25.49 -0.11
CA TYR A 33 -9.24 -25.76 -1.18
C TYR A 33 -8.00 -24.88 -1.03
N THR A 34 -6.89 -25.31 -1.62
CA THR A 34 -5.64 -24.54 -1.67
C THR A 34 -5.82 -23.29 -2.52
N ILE A 35 -5.25 -22.18 -2.04
CA ILE A 35 -5.16 -20.91 -2.76
C ILE A 35 -3.70 -20.48 -2.88
N TRP A 36 -3.43 -19.57 -3.81
CA TRP A 36 -2.09 -18.99 -3.97
C TRP A 36 -2.15 -17.48 -3.86
N PRO A 37 -2.18 -16.93 -2.62
CA PRO A 37 -2.26 -15.49 -2.41
C PRO A 37 -1.05 -14.79 -3.04
N ALA A 38 -1.30 -13.61 -3.59
CA ALA A 38 -0.32 -12.76 -4.22
C ALA A 38 -0.47 -11.33 -3.73
N ALA A 39 0.66 -10.65 -3.55
CA ALA A 39 0.68 -9.24 -3.19
C ALA A 39 1.66 -8.45 -4.09
N LEU A 40 1.16 -7.39 -4.73
CA LEU A 40 1.91 -6.51 -5.63
C LEU A 40 1.87 -5.08 -5.09
N PRO A 41 3.00 -4.34 -5.02
CA PRO A 41 4.31 -4.62 -5.61
C PRO A 41 5.26 -5.44 -4.72
N ILE A 42 4.78 -5.96 -3.57
CA ILE A 42 5.64 -6.66 -2.60
C ILE A 42 6.32 -7.90 -3.23
N GLY A 43 5.76 -8.45 -4.30
CA GLY A 43 6.38 -9.53 -5.08
C GLY A 43 6.46 -10.83 -4.30
N ARG A 44 5.66 -10.97 -3.24
CA ARG A 44 5.57 -12.19 -2.46
C ARG A 44 4.28 -12.92 -2.80
N ALA A 45 4.40 -14.23 -2.85
CA ALA A 45 3.30 -15.14 -3.01
C ALA A 45 3.62 -16.42 -2.25
N SER A 46 2.58 -17.13 -1.85
CA SER A 46 2.71 -18.40 -1.15
C SER A 46 1.63 -19.35 -1.64
N GLN A 47 1.89 -20.66 -1.55
CA GLN A 47 0.83 -21.65 -1.59
C GLN A 47 0.26 -21.77 -0.19
N LEU A 48 -1.06 -21.66 -0.05
CA LEU A 48 -1.74 -21.67 1.23
C LEU A 48 -2.85 -22.71 1.22
N ASP A 49 -2.59 -23.85 1.87
CA ASP A 49 -3.56 -24.94 2.02
C ASP A 49 -4.69 -24.56 3.00
N PRO A 50 -5.82 -25.30 3.00
CA PRO A 50 -6.94 -25.04 3.90
C PRO A 50 -6.53 -24.93 5.37
N GLY A 51 -7.01 -23.88 6.05
CA GLY A 51 -6.74 -23.60 7.45
C GLY A 51 -5.32 -23.10 7.75
N LYS A 52 -4.51 -22.79 6.73
CA LYS A 52 -3.15 -22.26 6.91
C LYS A 52 -3.12 -20.74 6.86
N ASP A 53 -2.10 -20.19 7.52
CA ASP A 53 -1.85 -18.76 7.64
C ASP A 53 -0.54 -18.36 6.96
N TRP A 54 -0.50 -17.14 6.47
CA TRP A 54 0.68 -16.49 5.91
C TRP A 54 0.79 -15.06 6.45
N THR A 55 1.97 -14.73 6.99
CA THR A 55 2.26 -13.38 7.48
C THR A 55 3.05 -12.61 6.44
N LEU A 56 2.52 -11.45 6.07
CA LEU A 56 3.13 -10.53 5.13
C LEU A 56 3.46 -9.21 5.85
N ASN A 57 4.75 -8.88 5.94
CA ASN A 57 5.20 -7.61 6.48
C ASN A 57 5.41 -6.63 5.33
N THR A 58 4.85 -5.43 5.46
CA THR A 58 5.03 -4.35 4.50
C THR A 58 5.98 -3.29 5.06
N GLY A 59 6.83 -2.75 4.19
CA GLY A 59 7.59 -1.53 4.50
C GLY A 59 6.71 -0.28 4.45
N GLN A 60 7.27 0.86 4.82
CA GLN A 60 6.60 2.17 4.71
C GLN A 60 6.47 2.68 3.26
N PRO A 61 5.60 3.68 3.07
CA PRO A 61 4.24 3.50 2.57
C PRO A 61 4.20 2.92 1.16
N ASN A 62 3.36 1.91 0.95
CA ASN A 62 3.11 1.29 -0.34
C ASN A 62 1.61 1.26 -0.66
N SER A 63 1.27 1.53 -1.93
CA SER A 63 -0.01 1.12 -2.50
C SER A 63 0.14 -0.33 -2.95
N THR A 64 -0.73 -1.21 -2.46
CA THR A 64 -0.62 -2.65 -2.69
C THR A 64 -1.97 -3.25 -3.02
N ARG A 65 -1.93 -4.23 -3.92
CA ARG A 65 -3.04 -5.13 -4.24
C ARG A 65 -2.72 -6.52 -3.71
N LEU A 66 -3.69 -7.13 -3.01
CA LEU A 66 -3.60 -8.48 -2.50
C LEU A 66 -4.81 -9.29 -2.95
N TRP A 67 -4.60 -10.47 -3.54
CA TRP A 67 -5.68 -11.33 -4.02
C TRP A 67 -5.32 -12.81 -3.89
N ALA A 68 -6.31 -13.69 -3.94
CA ALA A 68 -6.12 -15.13 -4.05
C ALA A 68 -6.20 -15.60 -5.50
N ARG A 69 -5.31 -16.50 -5.89
CA ARG A 69 -5.42 -17.28 -7.12
C ARG A 69 -5.96 -18.68 -6.82
N THR A 70 -6.71 -19.25 -7.75
CA THR A 70 -7.31 -20.58 -7.61
C THR A 70 -7.00 -21.46 -8.82
N GLY A 71 -7.07 -22.78 -8.64
CA GLY A 71 -6.84 -23.75 -9.71
C GLY A 71 -5.45 -23.62 -10.34
N CYS A 72 -4.42 -23.40 -9.52
CA CYS A 72 -3.05 -23.25 -10.01
C CYS A 72 -2.39 -24.62 -10.25
N SER A 73 -1.72 -24.74 -11.39
CA SER A 73 -0.82 -25.84 -11.71
C SER A 73 0.59 -25.29 -11.84
N LEU A 74 1.39 -25.43 -10.77
CA LEU A 74 2.77 -24.97 -10.71
C LEU A 74 3.73 -26.16 -10.79
N ASP A 75 4.83 -25.98 -11.51
CA ASP A 75 5.95 -26.91 -11.52
C ASP A 75 6.84 -26.76 -10.26
N GLY A 76 7.83 -27.64 -10.12
CA GLY A 76 8.78 -27.63 -9.00
C GLY A 76 9.64 -26.35 -8.91
N ASN A 77 9.65 -25.51 -9.94
CA ASN A 77 10.35 -24.22 -9.97
C ASN A 77 9.42 -23.04 -9.63
N GLY A 78 8.17 -23.31 -9.22
CA GLY A 78 7.19 -22.27 -8.92
C GLY A 78 6.70 -21.53 -10.17
N THR A 79 6.80 -22.16 -11.34
CA THR A 79 6.31 -21.63 -12.61
C THR A 79 5.03 -22.36 -13.00
N GLY A 80 4.01 -21.65 -13.48
CA GLY A 80 2.78 -22.25 -13.94
C GLY A 80 1.65 -21.25 -14.12
N MET A 81 0.43 -21.76 -14.21
CA MET A 81 -0.76 -20.98 -14.52
C MET A 81 -1.87 -21.25 -13.50
N CYS A 82 -2.66 -20.22 -13.22
CA CYS A 82 -3.85 -20.30 -12.39
C CYS A 82 -5.13 -20.07 -13.21
N GLN A 83 -6.22 -20.69 -12.78
CA GLN A 83 -7.53 -20.51 -13.41
C GLN A 83 -8.08 -19.09 -13.20
N THR A 84 -7.89 -18.53 -12.00
CA THR A 84 -8.31 -17.16 -11.66
C THR A 84 -7.18 -16.36 -11.03
N GLY A 85 -7.18 -15.04 -11.23
CA GLY A 85 -6.18 -14.14 -10.67
C GLY A 85 -4.75 -14.35 -11.19
N ASN A 86 -4.58 -15.06 -12.31
CA ASN A 86 -3.26 -15.40 -12.84
C ASN A 86 -2.44 -14.15 -13.15
N CYS A 87 -1.17 -14.10 -12.74
CA CYS A 87 -0.35 -12.90 -12.81
C CYS A 87 0.91 -13.08 -13.67
N GLY A 88 0.81 -13.97 -14.67
CA GLY A 88 1.92 -14.46 -15.47
C GLY A 88 2.30 -15.89 -15.09
N SER A 89 3.49 -16.31 -15.49
CA SER A 89 3.98 -17.68 -15.26
C SER A 89 4.59 -17.88 -13.87
N LEU A 90 4.82 -16.83 -13.09
CA LEU A 90 5.53 -16.92 -11.81
C LEU A 90 4.58 -17.07 -10.63
N LEU A 91 5.00 -17.84 -9.62
CA LEU A 91 4.35 -17.84 -8.31
C LEU A 91 4.37 -16.42 -7.72
N ALA A 92 5.54 -15.77 -7.67
CA ALA A 92 5.68 -14.39 -7.23
C ALA A 92 5.24 -13.41 -8.32
N CYS A 93 4.11 -12.73 -8.09
CA CYS A 93 3.52 -11.84 -9.09
C CYS A 93 4.34 -10.56 -9.30
N LYS A 94 4.60 -10.24 -10.58
CA LYS A 94 5.21 -8.98 -11.04
C LYS A 94 4.23 -8.09 -11.80
N ALA A 95 3.03 -8.59 -12.07
CA ALA A 95 1.95 -7.90 -12.75
C ALA A 95 0.64 -8.12 -11.99
N ASN A 96 -0.37 -7.32 -12.33
CA ASN A 96 -1.73 -7.50 -11.81
C ASN A 96 -2.26 -8.89 -12.19
N GLY A 97 -3.10 -9.46 -11.32
CA GLY A 97 -3.81 -10.69 -11.62
C GLY A 97 -4.89 -10.48 -12.68
N GLN A 98 -5.06 -11.48 -13.55
CA GLN A 98 -6.11 -11.51 -14.55
C GLN A 98 -7.49 -11.71 -13.91
N PRO A 99 -8.50 -10.91 -14.28
CA PRO A 99 -9.89 -11.12 -13.89
C PRO A 99 -10.43 -12.53 -14.24
N PRO A 100 -11.37 -13.09 -13.45
CA PRO A 100 -11.93 -12.48 -12.26
C PRO A 100 -11.02 -12.69 -11.03
N ASN A 101 -10.86 -11.65 -10.22
CA ASN A 101 -10.19 -11.74 -8.93
C ASN A 101 -10.72 -10.73 -7.93
N THR A 102 -11.07 -11.19 -6.74
CA THR A 102 -11.43 -10.34 -5.61
C THR A 102 -10.15 -9.75 -5.02
N ILE A 103 -10.08 -8.41 -4.94
CA ILE A 103 -8.86 -7.70 -4.57
C ILE A 103 -9.06 -7.00 -3.23
N ALA A 104 -8.11 -7.15 -2.31
CA ALA A 104 -7.90 -6.23 -1.20
C ALA A 104 -6.91 -5.16 -1.67
N GLU A 105 -7.36 -3.90 -1.72
CA GLU A 105 -6.51 -2.76 -2.06
C GLU A 105 -6.21 -1.97 -0.79
N PHE A 106 -4.97 -1.49 -0.67
CA PHE A 106 -4.60 -0.64 0.45
C PHE A 106 -3.50 0.35 0.10
N MET A 107 -3.58 1.52 0.73
CA MET A 107 -2.58 2.58 0.72
C MET A 107 -2.21 2.89 2.17
N LEU A 108 -1.00 2.52 2.59
CA LEU A 108 -0.53 2.73 3.95
C LEU A 108 0.03 4.13 4.14
N GLY A 109 -0.23 4.77 5.28
CA GLY A 109 0.32 6.09 5.60
C GLY A 109 -0.07 7.19 4.60
N GLY A 110 -1.29 7.10 4.07
CA GLY A 110 -1.88 8.08 3.16
C GLY A 110 -2.22 9.41 3.84
N PHE A 111 -3.26 10.07 3.34
CA PHE A 111 -3.66 11.41 3.83
C PHE A 111 -3.96 11.44 5.34
N ASN A 112 -3.48 12.48 6.03
CA ASN A 112 -3.63 12.66 7.49
C ASN A 112 -3.12 11.49 8.34
N ASN A 113 -2.07 10.79 7.91
CA ASN A 113 -1.50 9.65 8.63
C ASN A 113 -2.58 8.55 8.86
N GLN A 114 -3.40 8.33 7.83
CA GLN A 114 -4.36 7.24 7.79
C GLN A 114 -4.00 6.27 6.69
N ASP A 115 -4.24 5.00 6.96
CA ASP A 115 -4.30 3.96 5.95
C ASP A 115 -5.68 4.00 5.29
N PHE A 116 -5.73 3.84 3.98
CA PHE A 116 -6.96 3.65 3.22
C PHE A 116 -6.98 2.25 2.65
N PHE A 117 -8.12 1.58 2.73
CA PHE A 117 -8.23 0.19 2.31
C PHE A 117 -9.65 -0.18 1.93
N ASP A 118 -9.77 -1.17 1.04
CA ASP A 118 -11.05 -1.59 0.50
C ASP A 118 -10.98 -3.04 -0.05
N ILE A 119 -12.17 -3.60 -0.32
CA ILE A 119 -12.31 -4.77 -1.18
C ILE A 119 -12.87 -4.28 -2.51
N SER A 120 -12.25 -4.66 -3.62
CA SER A 120 -12.69 -4.31 -4.97
C SER A 120 -13.15 -5.53 -5.77
N LEU A 121 -14.31 -5.37 -6.40
CA LEU A 121 -14.90 -6.29 -7.37
C LEU A 121 -14.95 -5.68 -8.78
N VAL A 122 -14.21 -4.58 -9.01
CA VAL A 122 -14.08 -3.93 -10.32
C VAL A 122 -13.36 -4.83 -11.33
N GLU A 123 -12.47 -5.69 -10.86
CA GLU A 123 -11.85 -6.79 -11.61
C GLU A 123 -12.60 -8.13 -11.44
N GLY A 124 -13.80 -8.13 -10.86
CA GLY A 124 -14.64 -9.30 -10.68
C GLY A 124 -14.44 -10.03 -9.35
N PHE A 125 -14.98 -11.23 -9.25
CA PHE A 125 -15.01 -12.04 -8.04
C PHE A 125 -14.55 -13.47 -8.31
N ASN A 126 -13.68 -14.00 -7.45
CA ASN A 126 -13.31 -15.42 -7.46
C ASN A 126 -13.41 -16.07 -6.08
N VAL A 127 -12.95 -15.40 -5.02
CA VAL A 127 -12.88 -15.95 -3.66
C VAL A 127 -13.49 -14.96 -2.68
N PRO A 128 -14.43 -15.37 -1.80
CA PRO A 128 -14.95 -14.51 -0.74
C PRO A 128 -13.84 -14.01 0.18
N MET A 129 -13.96 -12.79 0.68
CA MET A 129 -12.89 -12.12 1.43
C MET A 129 -13.44 -11.28 2.58
N ASP A 130 -12.80 -11.37 3.74
CA ASP A 130 -12.84 -10.34 4.78
C ASP A 130 -11.52 -9.58 4.77
N PHE A 131 -11.57 -8.26 4.90
CA PHE A 131 -10.39 -7.43 5.11
C PHE A 131 -10.64 -6.50 6.28
N LEU A 132 -10.00 -6.81 7.41
CA LEU A 132 -10.36 -6.22 8.70
C LEU A 132 -9.11 -5.68 9.42
N PRO A 133 -9.20 -4.53 10.10
CA PRO A 133 -8.13 -4.09 10.98
C PRO A 133 -7.99 -5.03 12.19
N VAL A 134 -6.77 -5.15 12.68
CA VAL A 134 -6.42 -5.81 13.94
C VAL A 134 -6.35 -4.72 15.01
N PRO A 135 -7.24 -4.74 16.03
CA PRO A 135 -7.25 -3.72 17.06
C PRO A 135 -5.90 -3.61 17.78
N ALA A 136 -5.34 -2.40 17.85
CA ALA A 136 -4.16 -2.13 18.66
C ALA A 136 -4.49 -2.32 20.15
N LYS A 137 -3.55 -2.91 20.92
CA LYS A 137 -3.70 -3.05 22.37
C LYS A 137 -3.72 -1.68 23.03
N GLY A 138 -4.83 -1.31 23.67
CA GLY A 138 -4.90 -0.16 24.59
C GLY A 138 -5.37 1.18 24.01
N GLY A 139 -6.00 1.22 22.83
CA GLY A 139 -6.61 2.45 22.28
C GLY A 139 -7.98 2.22 21.63
N PRO A 140 -8.71 3.29 21.27
CA PRO A 140 -9.91 3.21 20.41
C PRO A 140 -9.46 2.84 18.99
N GLY A 141 -9.09 1.57 18.81
CA GLY A 141 -8.58 1.05 17.55
C GLY A 141 -9.66 1.02 16.47
N CYS A 142 -9.21 1.11 15.22
CA CYS A 142 -10.06 0.87 14.06
C CYS A 142 -10.66 -0.55 14.12
N ASN A 143 -11.98 -0.66 14.06
CA ASN A 143 -12.69 -1.92 14.25
C ASN A 143 -13.65 -2.27 13.08
N LYS A 144 -13.75 -1.40 12.08
CA LYS A 144 -14.55 -1.60 10.87
C LYS A 144 -13.62 -1.85 9.69
N GLY A 145 -14.02 -2.79 8.84
CA GLY A 145 -13.37 -3.07 7.57
C GLY A 145 -14.35 -3.82 6.67
N PRO A 146 -14.08 -3.84 5.36
CA PRO A 146 -15.00 -4.40 4.37
C PRO A 146 -15.09 -5.93 4.45
N ARG A 147 -16.28 -6.44 4.12
CA ARG A 147 -16.55 -7.87 3.99
C ARG A 147 -17.29 -8.17 2.70
N CYS A 148 -16.81 -9.17 1.97
CA CYS A 148 -17.51 -9.75 0.83
C CYS A 148 -17.55 -11.27 0.97
N ARG A 149 -18.55 -11.76 1.73
CA ARG A 149 -18.69 -13.18 2.08
C ARG A 149 -19.66 -13.95 1.18
N ALA A 150 -20.37 -13.26 0.31
CA ALA A 150 -21.42 -13.86 -0.51
C ALA A 150 -20.83 -14.84 -1.55
N ASN A 151 -21.60 -15.87 -1.90
CA ASN A 151 -21.24 -16.78 -2.97
C ASN A 151 -21.62 -16.19 -4.34
N ILE A 152 -20.90 -15.15 -4.76
CA ILE A 152 -21.17 -14.44 -6.02
C ILE A 152 -21.01 -15.36 -7.23
N ALA A 153 -20.02 -16.25 -7.22
CA ALA A 153 -19.78 -17.19 -8.33
C ALA A 153 -21.00 -18.08 -8.63
N ALA A 154 -21.74 -18.52 -7.59
CA ALA A 154 -22.95 -19.33 -7.78
C ALA A 154 -24.14 -18.55 -8.35
N GLN A 155 -24.23 -17.24 -8.06
CA GLN A 155 -25.34 -16.38 -8.49
C GLN A 155 -24.96 -15.47 -9.66
N CYS A 156 -23.80 -15.67 -10.26
CA CYS A 156 -23.26 -14.81 -11.29
C CYS A 156 -24.20 -14.72 -12.51
N PRO A 157 -24.54 -13.52 -13.00
CA PRO A 157 -25.29 -13.33 -14.23
C PRO A 157 -24.62 -14.06 -15.39
N THR A 158 -25.43 -14.68 -16.26
CA THR A 158 -24.90 -15.50 -17.36
C THR A 158 -23.90 -14.76 -18.25
N SER A 159 -24.13 -13.46 -18.50
CA SER A 159 -23.23 -12.60 -19.28
C SER A 159 -21.87 -12.33 -18.62
N LEU A 160 -21.74 -12.57 -17.32
CA LEU A 160 -20.54 -12.28 -16.52
C LEU A 160 -19.82 -13.54 -16.03
N LYS A 161 -20.40 -14.73 -16.26
CA LYS A 161 -19.81 -16.00 -15.81
C LYS A 161 -18.43 -16.22 -16.41
N ALA A 162 -17.49 -16.63 -15.57
CA ALA A 162 -16.15 -17.02 -15.96
C ALA A 162 -15.73 -18.31 -15.23
N PRO A 163 -14.76 -19.07 -15.76
CA PRO A 163 -14.25 -20.25 -15.06
C PRO A 163 -13.74 -19.87 -13.67
N GLY A 164 -14.33 -20.47 -12.63
CA GLY A 164 -13.91 -20.24 -11.23
C GLY A 164 -14.32 -18.89 -10.62
N GLY A 165 -15.16 -18.09 -11.29
CA GLY A 165 -15.56 -16.79 -10.77
C GLY A 165 -16.65 -16.06 -11.57
N CYS A 166 -16.76 -14.76 -11.33
CA CYS A 166 -17.70 -13.85 -11.96
C CYS A 166 -16.98 -12.57 -12.36
N ASN A 167 -16.90 -12.27 -13.66
CA ASN A 167 -16.26 -11.04 -14.14
C ASN A 167 -17.10 -9.81 -13.83
N ASN A 168 -16.46 -8.66 -13.68
CA ASN A 168 -17.15 -7.38 -13.67
C ASN A 168 -17.58 -7.00 -15.12
N PRO A 169 -18.69 -6.26 -15.31
CA PRO A 169 -19.09 -5.77 -16.63
C PRO A 169 -18.01 -4.96 -17.35
N CYS A 170 -17.15 -4.21 -16.66
CA CYS A 170 -16.04 -3.51 -17.32
C CYS A 170 -15.08 -4.49 -18.02
N THR A 171 -14.74 -5.59 -17.35
CA THR A 171 -13.88 -6.65 -17.88
C THR A 171 -14.48 -7.28 -19.14
N VAL A 172 -15.79 -7.55 -19.12
CA VAL A 172 -16.48 -8.26 -20.21
C VAL A 172 -16.77 -7.34 -21.39
N PHE A 173 -17.42 -6.20 -21.13
CA PHE A 173 -17.96 -5.35 -22.19
C PHE A 173 -16.98 -4.28 -22.66
N LYS A 174 -15.98 -3.91 -21.83
CA LYS A 174 -14.97 -2.88 -22.11
C LYS A 174 -15.57 -1.56 -22.61
N HIS A 175 -16.76 -1.23 -22.11
CA HIS A 175 -17.51 -0.07 -22.52
C HIS A 175 -17.41 1.03 -21.46
N ASP A 176 -17.30 2.29 -21.90
CA ASP A 176 -17.14 3.48 -21.06
C ASP A 176 -18.09 3.50 -19.85
N ARG A 177 -19.37 3.22 -20.09
CA ARG A 177 -20.41 3.12 -19.05
C ARG A 177 -20.04 2.22 -17.86
N TYR A 178 -19.36 1.10 -18.08
CA TYR A 178 -18.99 0.15 -17.01
C TYR A 178 -17.59 0.41 -16.46
N CYS A 179 -16.69 0.94 -17.29
CA CYS A 179 -15.31 1.21 -16.94
C CYS A 179 -15.05 2.63 -16.40
N CYS A 180 -16.07 3.49 -16.43
CA CYS A 180 -15.98 4.91 -16.12
C CYS A 180 -14.85 5.62 -16.88
N THR A 181 -14.73 5.30 -18.17
CA THR A 181 -13.74 5.89 -19.09
C THR A 181 -14.40 6.78 -20.12
N GLY A 182 -13.59 7.53 -20.88
CA GLY A 182 -14.05 8.29 -22.05
C GLY A 182 -15.26 9.17 -21.75
N SER A 183 -16.34 8.95 -22.49
CA SER A 183 -17.60 9.68 -22.39
C SER A 183 -18.29 9.56 -21.03
N ALA A 184 -17.99 8.48 -20.29
CA ALA A 184 -18.56 8.20 -18.98
C ALA A 184 -17.70 8.69 -17.80
N ALA A 185 -16.53 9.27 -18.05
CA ALA A 185 -15.56 9.57 -16.99
C ALA A 185 -16.08 10.57 -15.94
N SER A 186 -16.94 11.51 -16.33
CA SER A 186 -17.48 12.57 -15.46
C SER A 186 -18.93 12.33 -14.99
N ASN A 187 -19.62 11.33 -15.54
CA ASN A 187 -21.02 11.02 -15.24
C ASN A 187 -21.26 9.51 -15.03
N CYS A 188 -20.22 8.79 -14.62
CA CYS A 188 -20.32 7.36 -14.33
C CYS A 188 -21.31 7.13 -13.18
N SER A 189 -22.23 6.20 -13.39
CA SER A 189 -23.29 5.87 -12.44
C SER A 189 -23.41 4.35 -12.32
N THR A 190 -24.18 3.91 -11.33
CA THR A 190 -24.46 2.50 -11.15
C THR A 190 -25.20 1.91 -12.35
N THR A 191 -25.12 0.59 -12.47
CA THR A 191 -25.76 -0.22 -13.51
C THR A 191 -26.34 -1.47 -12.86
N ASP A 192 -27.27 -2.15 -13.53
CA ASP A 192 -27.85 -3.40 -13.02
C ASP A 192 -26.77 -4.44 -12.66
N TYR A 193 -25.65 -4.45 -13.41
CA TYR A 193 -24.52 -5.33 -13.11
C TYR A 193 -23.72 -4.91 -11.88
N SER A 194 -23.43 -3.62 -11.69
CA SER A 194 -22.75 -3.17 -10.47
C SER A 194 -23.66 -3.34 -9.25
N ASP A 195 -24.95 -3.08 -9.40
CA ASP A 195 -25.95 -3.26 -8.34
C ASP A 195 -26.04 -4.72 -7.89
N PHE A 196 -25.89 -5.68 -8.81
CA PHE A 196 -25.77 -7.11 -8.45
C PHE A 196 -24.58 -7.36 -7.50
N PHE A 197 -23.37 -6.88 -7.84
CA PHE A 197 -22.21 -7.03 -6.95
C PHE A 197 -22.41 -6.30 -5.62
N LYS A 198 -23.02 -5.11 -5.66
CA LYS A 198 -23.23 -4.28 -4.47
C LYS A 198 -24.25 -4.88 -3.51
N GLN A 199 -25.34 -5.47 -4.02
CA GLN A 199 -26.32 -6.17 -3.20
C GLN A 199 -25.71 -7.38 -2.49
N MET A 200 -24.81 -8.10 -3.18
CA MET A 200 -24.14 -9.28 -2.63
C MET A 200 -23.02 -8.90 -1.63
N CYS A 201 -22.31 -7.80 -1.89
CA CYS A 201 -21.21 -7.31 -1.06
C CYS A 201 -21.29 -5.79 -0.90
N PRO A 202 -22.11 -5.27 0.04
CA PRO A 202 -22.33 -3.83 0.20
C PRO A 202 -21.07 -3.03 0.55
N ASP A 203 -20.11 -3.65 1.24
CA ASP A 203 -18.87 -3.00 1.67
C ASP A 203 -17.80 -2.91 0.56
N ALA A 204 -17.99 -3.57 -0.60
CA ALA A 204 -16.99 -3.66 -1.64
C ALA A 204 -17.27 -2.70 -2.81
N TYR A 205 -16.21 -2.26 -3.51
CA TYR A 205 -16.35 -1.53 -4.77
C TYR A 205 -16.99 -2.43 -5.81
N SER A 206 -18.14 -2.01 -6.33
CA SER A 206 -18.86 -2.71 -7.40
C SER A 206 -18.59 -2.13 -8.79
N TYR A 207 -18.14 -0.88 -8.85
CA TYR A 207 -17.76 -0.14 -10.06
C TYR A 207 -16.71 0.93 -9.71
N PRO A 208 -16.00 1.52 -10.70
CA PRO A 208 -14.84 2.37 -10.43
C PRO A 208 -15.06 3.66 -9.61
N MET A 209 -16.28 4.16 -9.48
CA MET A 209 -16.58 5.40 -8.73
C MET A 209 -17.38 5.13 -7.44
N ASP A 210 -17.34 3.90 -6.91
CA ASP A 210 -18.10 3.44 -5.72
C ASP A 210 -17.44 3.85 -4.38
N ASP A 211 -16.84 5.04 -4.31
CA ASP A 211 -16.03 5.45 -3.16
C ASP A 211 -16.86 5.67 -1.88
N SER A 212 -18.07 6.21 -2.01
CA SER A 212 -18.88 6.69 -0.88
C SER A 212 -19.29 5.62 0.13
N THR A 213 -19.29 4.35 -0.29
CA THR A 213 -19.72 3.21 0.53
C THR A 213 -18.68 2.10 0.66
N SER A 214 -17.54 2.23 -0.02
CA SER A 214 -16.57 1.13 -0.17
C SER A 214 -15.17 1.48 0.35
N THR A 215 -14.86 2.76 0.58
CA THR A 215 -13.58 3.18 1.15
C THR A 215 -13.60 3.09 2.67
N PHE A 216 -12.62 2.39 3.26
CA PHE A 216 -12.40 2.34 4.70
C PHE A 216 -11.09 3.02 5.06
N SER A 217 -11.00 3.57 6.27
CA SER A 217 -9.76 4.15 6.79
C SER A 217 -9.49 3.78 8.24
N CYS A 218 -8.21 3.65 8.56
CA CYS A 218 -7.70 3.41 9.91
C CYS A 218 -6.49 4.31 10.17
N PRO A 219 -6.11 4.56 11.44
CA PRO A 219 -4.84 5.24 11.74
C PRO A 219 -3.65 4.48 11.15
N ALA A 220 -2.68 5.19 10.60
CA ALA A 220 -1.48 4.57 10.06
C ALA A 220 -0.73 3.74 11.11
N GLY A 221 -0.15 2.63 10.68
CA GLY A 221 0.46 1.64 11.57
C GLY A 221 -0.53 0.58 12.06
N THR A 222 -1.77 0.61 11.59
CA THR A 222 -2.75 -0.46 11.90
C THR A 222 -2.30 -1.75 11.21
N ASN A 223 -2.32 -2.86 11.96
CA ASN A 223 -2.14 -4.19 11.37
C ASN A 223 -3.47 -4.69 10.80
N TYR A 224 -3.43 -5.59 9.83
CA TYR A 224 -4.64 -6.07 9.17
C TYR A 224 -4.70 -7.59 9.09
N LYS A 225 -5.92 -8.11 8.97
CA LYS A 225 -6.17 -9.50 8.61
C LYS A 225 -6.95 -9.57 7.31
N VAL A 226 -6.51 -10.44 6.41
CA VAL A 226 -7.24 -10.82 5.19
C VAL A 226 -7.60 -12.29 5.29
N VAL A 227 -8.89 -12.60 5.29
CA VAL A 227 -9.38 -13.98 5.40
C VAL A 227 -10.08 -14.34 4.11
N PHE A 228 -9.56 -15.34 3.41
CA PHE A 228 -10.22 -15.94 2.26
C PHE A 228 -11.24 -16.98 2.73
N CYS A 229 -12.43 -17.00 2.12
CA CYS A 229 -13.59 -17.79 2.55
C CYS A 229 -13.85 -17.70 4.07
N PRO A 230 -14.10 -16.49 4.61
CA PRO A 230 -14.45 -16.33 6.01
C PRO A 230 -15.74 -17.10 6.33
N LEU A 231 -15.74 -17.87 7.43
CA LEU A 231 -16.89 -18.68 7.82
C LEU A 231 -18.13 -17.80 8.05
N THR A 232 -19.20 -18.05 7.29
CA THR A 232 -20.53 -17.50 7.54
C THR A 232 -21.19 -18.33 8.66
N ASN A 233 -20.93 -17.94 9.92
CA ASN A 233 -21.47 -18.58 11.13
C ASN A 233 -21.24 -20.09 11.25
N GLN A 234 -20.04 -20.45 11.71
CA GLN A 234 -19.96 -21.34 12.86
C GLN A 234 -19.23 -20.60 13.98
N ALA A 235 -19.84 -20.59 15.16
CA ALA A 235 -19.24 -20.08 16.37
C ALA A 235 -17.98 -20.88 16.68
N VAL A 236 -16.82 -20.41 16.19
CA VAL A 236 -15.54 -20.83 16.73
C VAL A 236 -15.22 -19.86 17.86
N SER A 237 -15.51 -20.35 19.07
CA SER A 237 -15.05 -19.78 20.33
C SER A 237 -13.57 -19.39 20.23
N PRO A 238 -13.15 -18.21 20.73
CA PRO A 238 -11.73 -17.87 20.78
C PRO A 238 -11.03 -18.85 21.71
N SER A 239 -10.23 -19.76 21.14
CA SER A 239 -9.29 -20.55 21.95
C SER A 239 -8.16 -19.62 22.39
N PRO A 240 -7.88 -19.47 23.70
CA PRO A 240 -6.86 -18.54 24.17
C PRO A 240 -5.47 -19.06 23.83
N LEU A 241 -4.61 -18.21 23.24
CA LEU A 241 -3.17 -18.50 23.22
C LEU A 241 -2.65 -18.58 24.67
N PRO A 242 -1.74 -19.53 24.99
CA PRO A 242 -1.10 -19.60 26.31
C PRO A 242 -0.20 -18.40 26.53
N ALA A 243 -0.40 -17.71 27.65
CA ALA A 243 0.54 -16.68 28.13
C ALA A 243 1.84 -17.34 28.62
N PRO A 244 3.03 -16.73 28.39
CA PRO A 244 4.26 -17.15 29.05
C PRO A 244 4.22 -16.81 30.56
N PRO A 245 4.78 -17.66 31.44
CA PRO A 245 4.78 -17.41 32.88
C PRO A 245 5.76 -16.30 33.27
N ALA A 246 5.33 -15.50 34.25
CA ALA A 246 6.13 -14.51 34.95
C ALA A 246 6.82 -15.13 36.17
N GLU A 247 8.09 -14.78 36.39
CA GLU A 247 8.81 -14.91 37.67
C GLU A 247 10.12 -14.11 37.54
N VAL A 248 10.79 -13.51 38.53
CA VAL A 248 10.54 -12.95 39.87
C VAL A 248 11.72 -11.98 40.11
N LYS A 249 11.50 -10.92 40.87
CA LYS A 249 12.51 -9.94 41.31
C LYS A 249 13.25 -10.48 42.54
N PRO A 250 14.52 -10.10 42.78
CA PRO A 250 14.86 -9.67 44.14
C PRO A 250 15.43 -8.25 44.21
N THR A 251 15.08 -7.63 45.32
CA THR A 251 15.34 -6.27 45.78
C THR A 251 16.71 -6.20 46.46
N GLY A 252 17.44 -5.11 46.26
CA GLY A 252 18.58 -4.73 47.09
C GLY A 252 18.77 -3.21 47.08
N PRO A 253 18.73 -2.52 48.24
CA PRO A 253 18.96 -1.08 48.32
C PRO A 253 20.38 -0.78 48.82
N THR A 254 21.09 0.13 48.15
CA THR A 254 22.29 0.75 48.74
C THR A 254 22.36 2.23 48.37
N THR A 255 21.85 3.04 49.30
CA THR A 255 22.35 4.36 49.73
C THR A 255 23.17 5.18 48.74
N MET A 256 22.58 6.27 48.24
CA MET A 256 23.32 7.46 47.78
C MET A 256 23.52 8.44 48.94
N LYS A 257 24.74 8.98 49.07
CA LYS A 257 24.99 10.34 49.56
C LYS A 257 26.21 10.98 48.86
N PRO A 258 26.27 12.32 48.79
CA PRO A 258 26.85 13.05 47.67
C PRO A 258 28.22 13.64 48.01
N LYS A 259 28.96 14.11 46.99
CA LYS A 259 29.96 15.16 47.18
C LYS A 259 30.12 16.07 45.97
N SER A 260 30.02 17.36 46.28
CA SER A 260 30.21 18.55 45.46
C SER A 260 31.68 18.77 45.09
N SER A 261 31.95 19.42 43.94
CA SER A 261 32.79 20.63 43.88
C SER A 261 33.00 21.13 42.43
N THR A 262 32.38 22.27 42.15
CA THR A 262 32.95 23.53 41.63
C THR A 262 33.82 23.56 40.37
N ILE A 263 33.30 24.34 39.42
CA ILE A 263 33.82 24.90 38.18
C ILE A 263 35.05 25.80 38.40
N ARG A 264 36.05 25.73 37.50
CA ARG A 264 36.92 26.86 37.09
C ARG A 264 37.69 26.61 35.77
N THR A 265 37.01 26.93 34.66
CA THR A 265 37.37 27.82 33.54
C THR A 265 38.80 27.86 32.91
N VAL A 266 38.88 27.41 31.62
CA VAL A 266 39.43 28.01 30.34
C VAL A 266 40.94 28.45 30.36
N VAL A 267 41.82 28.38 29.34
CA VAL A 267 41.80 28.62 27.88
C VAL A 267 43.09 28.04 27.27
N ALA A 268 43.03 27.21 26.21
CA ALA A 268 44.13 27.02 25.24
C ALA A 268 43.82 26.20 23.97
N ILE A 269 42.59 25.72 23.71
CA ILE A 269 42.32 24.84 22.54
C ILE A 269 40.99 25.15 21.85
N LEU A 270 40.67 26.43 21.60
CA LEU A 270 39.46 26.80 20.85
C LEU A 270 39.71 27.35 19.43
N ALA A 271 40.97 27.55 19.03
CA ALA A 271 41.29 27.96 17.67
C ALA A 271 41.34 26.80 16.64
N PRO A 272 41.84 25.59 16.94
CA PRO A 272 41.96 24.55 15.90
C PRO A 272 40.63 23.81 15.63
N ILE A 273 39.81 23.62 16.66
CA ILE A 273 38.61 22.76 16.60
C ILE A 273 37.54 23.36 15.69
N GLY A 274 37.34 24.68 15.73
CA GLY A 274 36.40 25.36 14.84
C GLY A 274 36.77 25.24 13.37
N GLY A 275 38.07 25.33 13.04
CA GLY A 275 38.58 25.16 11.69
C GLY A 275 38.36 23.76 11.14
N PHE A 276 38.66 22.72 11.94
CA PHE A 276 38.43 21.32 11.54
C PHE A 276 36.94 21.00 11.41
N ILE A 277 36.08 21.47 12.32
CA ILE A 277 34.63 21.28 12.23
C ILE A 277 34.07 21.97 10.98
N PHE A 278 34.50 23.21 10.72
CA PHE A 278 34.06 23.95 9.54
C PHE A 278 34.52 23.29 8.23
N LEU A 279 35.77 22.79 8.18
CA LEU A 279 36.29 22.07 7.02
C LEU A 279 35.57 20.73 6.81
N HIS A 280 35.24 20.01 7.89
CA HIS A 280 34.43 18.78 7.81
C HIS A 280 33.00 19.06 7.38
N LEU A 281 32.36 20.14 7.86
CA LEU A 281 31.01 20.53 7.44
C LEU A 281 30.98 20.97 5.97
N ILE A 282 31.99 21.71 5.50
CA ILE A 282 32.13 22.07 4.09
C ILE A 282 32.39 20.83 3.25
N THR A 283 33.31 19.96 3.66
CA THR A 283 33.62 18.72 2.91
C THR A 283 32.41 17.79 2.89
N PHE A 284 31.69 17.65 4.00
CA PHE A 284 30.43 16.91 4.09
C PHE A 284 29.35 17.54 3.21
N TYR A 285 29.21 18.86 3.19
CA TYR A 285 28.24 19.55 2.34
C TYR A 285 28.59 19.39 0.85
N LEU A 286 29.87 19.52 0.48
CA LEU A 286 30.33 19.32 -0.90
C LEU A 286 30.26 17.85 -1.32
N CYS A 287 30.54 16.90 -0.42
CA CYS A 287 30.44 15.47 -0.66
C CYS A 287 28.98 15.05 -0.77
N LYS A 288 28.11 15.50 0.14
CA LYS A 288 26.65 15.33 0.04
C LYS A 288 26.11 15.93 -1.24
N ARG A 289 26.54 17.14 -1.64
CA ARG A 289 26.10 17.79 -2.89
C ARG A 289 26.64 17.09 -4.14
N ARG A 290 27.82 16.47 -4.07
CA ARG A 290 28.37 15.62 -5.16
C ARG A 290 27.71 14.24 -5.21
N ILE A 291 27.38 13.64 -4.07
CA ILE A 291 26.64 12.39 -3.95
C ILE A 291 25.19 12.60 -4.41
N GLN A 292 24.55 13.70 -4.03
CA GLN A 292 23.22 14.09 -4.48
C GLN A 292 23.19 14.26 -6.00
N ARG A 293 24.16 15.00 -6.58
CA ARG A 293 24.29 15.11 -8.05
C ARG A 293 24.62 13.80 -8.73
N ARG A 294 25.39 12.90 -8.10
CA ARG A 294 25.63 11.55 -8.62
C ARG A 294 24.36 10.70 -8.55
N HIS A 295 23.54 10.86 -7.52
CA HIS A 295 22.24 10.21 -7.39
C HIS A 295 21.29 10.72 -8.47
N GLU A 296 21.22 12.03 -8.69
CA GLU A 296 20.43 12.64 -9.79
C GLU A 296 20.87 12.09 -11.16
N MET A 297 22.19 12.01 -11.44
CA MET A 297 22.69 11.46 -12.72
C MET A 297 22.59 9.93 -12.85
N GLN A 298 22.44 9.19 -11.75
CA GLN A 298 22.28 7.74 -11.74
C GLN A 298 20.80 7.35 -11.81
N GLU A 299 19.93 8.15 -11.19
CA GLU A 299 18.47 8.10 -11.33
C GLU A 299 18.05 8.42 -12.77
N GLU A 300 18.66 9.42 -13.43
CA GLU A 300 18.36 9.74 -14.84
C GLU A 300 18.76 8.63 -15.83
N LYS A 301 19.80 7.84 -15.50
CA LYS A 301 20.27 6.72 -16.36
C LYS A 301 19.53 5.41 -16.10
N GLU A 302 19.07 5.16 -14.88
CA GLU A 302 18.29 3.96 -14.54
C GLU A 302 16.80 4.13 -14.90
N PHE A 303 16.29 5.37 -14.91
CA PHE A 303 14.90 5.68 -15.25
C PHE A 303 14.65 5.81 -16.77
N GLY A 304 15.71 5.93 -17.59
CA GLY A 304 15.61 6.02 -19.04
C GLY A 304 15.30 4.71 -19.77
N GLU A 305 15.34 3.55 -19.08
CA GLU A 305 15.34 2.24 -19.77
C GLU A 305 14.32 1.20 -19.24
N LEU A 306 13.43 1.53 -18.29
CA LEU A 306 12.37 0.61 -17.85
C LEU A 306 10.96 1.20 -17.95
N GLN A 307 10.18 0.73 -18.93
CA GLN A 307 8.72 0.93 -18.98
C GLN A 307 8.05 0.23 -17.79
N GLY A 308 7.33 0.99 -16.94
CA GLY A 308 6.24 0.43 -16.12
C GLY A 308 6.25 0.64 -14.60
N THR A 309 7.05 1.53 -14.00
CA THR A 309 6.90 1.91 -12.58
C THR A 309 6.05 3.19 -12.42
N PRO A 310 5.22 3.32 -11.36
CA PRO A 310 4.42 4.53 -11.16
C PRO A 310 5.33 5.72 -10.83
N MET A 311 5.39 6.69 -11.75
CA MET A 311 6.08 7.97 -11.56
C MET A 311 5.48 8.74 -10.37
N ARG A 312 6.33 9.22 -9.47
CA ARG A 312 5.96 10.17 -8.41
C ARG A 312 6.15 11.60 -8.94
N PHE A 313 5.11 12.41 -8.88
CA PHE A 313 5.13 13.81 -9.33
C PHE A 313 5.06 14.77 -8.15
N THR A 314 5.84 15.84 -8.21
CA THR A 314 5.74 16.97 -7.29
C THR A 314 4.55 17.87 -7.65
N PHE A 315 4.05 18.65 -6.69
CA PHE A 315 2.98 19.63 -6.95
C PHE A 315 3.33 20.61 -8.07
N GLN A 316 4.59 21.07 -8.16
CA GLN A 316 5.00 22.00 -9.21
C GLN A 316 4.97 21.33 -10.59
N GLN A 317 5.34 20.05 -10.67
CA GLN A 317 5.22 19.29 -11.93
C GLN A 317 3.77 19.10 -12.34
N LEU A 318 2.87 18.75 -11.40
CA LEU A 318 1.44 18.61 -11.71
C LEU A 318 0.79 19.96 -12.04
N LYS A 319 1.17 21.03 -11.35
CA LYS A 319 0.71 22.39 -11.63
C LYS A 319 1.19 22.87 -13.00
N ALA A 320 2.43 22.57 -13.38
CA ALA A 320 2.94 22.89 -14.71
C ALA A 320 2.23 22.05 -15.78
N ALA A 321 2.09 20.74 -15.55
CA ALA A 321 1.45 19.82 -16.48
C ALA A 321 -0.03 20.17 -16.74
N THR A 322 -0.75 20.69 -15.74
CA THR A 322 -2.18 21.03 -15.85
C THR A 322 -2.45 22.49 -16.17
N GLU A 323 -1.42 23.25 -16.59
CA GLU A 323 -1.50 24.70 -16.79
C GLU A 323 -2.16 25.41 -15.61
N GLN A 324 -1.69 25.12 -14.40
CA GLN A 324 -2.24 25.59 -13.13
C GLN A 324 -3.66 25.09 -12.81
N PHE A 325 -4.01 23.88 -13.25
CA PHE A 325 -5.33 23.27 -13.08
C PHE A 325 -6.43 24.07 -13.78
N THR A 326 -6.18 24.53 -15.01
CA THR A 326 -7.11 25.40 -15.74
C THR A 326 -8.29 24.63 -16.33
N GLU A 327 -8.05 23.48 -16.95
CA GLU A 327 -9.10 22.70 -17.64
C GLU A 327 -9.61 21.56 -16.74
N LYS A 328 -10.78 21.75 -16.12
CA LYS A 328 -11.43 20.75 -15.27
C LYS A 328 -12.22 19.75 -16.12
N LEU A 329 -11.95 18.46 -15.90
CA LEU A 329 -12.58 17.33 -16.58
C LEU A 329 -13.79 16.76 -15.82
N GLY A 330 -13.84 16.91 -14.49
CA GLY A 330 -14.93 16.39 -13.67
C GLY A 330 -14.79 16.73 -12.18
N GLU A 331 -15.83 16.47 -11.40
CA GLU A 331 -15.86 16.70 -9.94
C GLU A 331 -16.66 15.58 -9.25
N GLY A 332 -16.17 15.14 -8.09
CA GLY A 332 -16.86 14.18 -7.23
C GLY A 332 -16.63 14.46 -5.75
N GLY A 333 -17.10 13.57 -4.86
CA GLY A 333 -17.01 13.75 -3.40
C GLY A 333 -15.59 13.86 -2.84
N PHE A 334 -14.58 13.51 -3.64
CA PHE A 334 -13.15 13.57 -3.33
C PHE A 334 -12.43 14.57 -4.23
N GLY A 335 -13.12 15.59 -4.75
CA GLY A 335 -12.50 16.71 -5.46
C GLY A 335 -12.60 16.68 -6.98
N SER A 336 -11.79 17.53 -7.61
CA SER A 336 -11.86 17.91 -9.03
C SER A 336 -10.77 17.21 -9.85
N VAL A 337 -11.10 16.67 -11.01
CA VAL A 337 -10.15 16.11 -11.97
C VAL A 337 -9.81 17.16 -13.02
N PHE A 338 -8.53 17.35 -13.33
CA PHE A 338 -8.04 18.31 -14.31
C PHE A 338 -7.27 17.62 -15.42
N LYS A 339 -7.32 18.19 -16.62
CA LYS A 339 -6.50 17.77 -17.74
C LYS A 339 -5.09 18.32 -17.57
N GLY A 340 -4.10 17.53 -17.98
CA GLY A 340 -2.74 18.00 -18.11
C GLY A 340 -1.97 17.29 -19.21
N GLN A 341 -0.73 17.70 -19.40
CA GLN A 341 0.23 17.16 -20.34
C GLN A 341 1.59 17.02 -19.67
N PHE A 342 2.19 15.84 -19.78
CA PHE A 342 3.50 15.53 -19.21
C PHE A 342 4.36 14.86 -20.28
N GLY A 343 5.42 15.54 -20.72
CA GLY A 343 6.09 15.18 -21.98
C GLY A 343 5.12 15.24 -23.16
N ASP A 344 5.08 14.19 -23.98
CA ASP A 344 4.14 14.07 -25.10
C ASP A 344 2.81 13.40 -24.70
N GLU A 345 2.67 12.96 -23.45
CA GLU A 345 1.48 12.26 -22.98
C GLU A 345 0.45 13.21 -22.36
N ARG A 346 -0.82 12.99 -22.70
CA ARG A 346 -1.93 13.61 -21.97
C ARG A 346 -2.20 12.84 -20.68
N ILE A 347 -2.48 13.57 -19.61
CA ILE A 347 -2.74 13.02 -18.29
C ILE A 347 -4.03 13.61 -17.71
N ALA A 348 -4.63 12.89 -16.76
CA ALA A 348 -5.68 13.41 -15.90
C ALA A 348 -5.16 13.44 -14.46
N VAL A 349 -5.30 14.59 -13.79
CA VAL A 349 -4.80 14.82 -12.43
C VAL A 349 -6.00 15.05 -11.51
N LYS A 350 -6.24 14.13 -10.58
CA LYS A 350 -7.28 14.27 -9.55
C LYS A 350 -6.74 15.12 -8.40
N ARG A 351 -7.37 16.26 -8.16
CA ARG A 351 -7.12 17.16 -7.03
C ARG A 351 -8.22 16.95 -6.01
N LEU A 352 -7.84 16.58 -4.78
CA LEU A 352 -8.80 16.42 -3.69
C LEU A 352 -9.23 17.78 -3.15
N ASP A 353 -10.54 18.08 -3.15
CA ASP A 353 -11.09 19.33 -2.62
C ASP A 353 -12.04 18.99 -1.45
N ARG A 354 -11.70 19.41 -0.22
CA ARG A 354 -12.73 19.66 0.80
C ARG A 354 -12.37 20.80 1.77
N SER A 355 -13.37 21.67 1.92
CA SER A 355 -13.62 22.81 2.81
C SER A 355 -12.47 23.44 3.59
N GLU A 356 -12.31 24.74 3.38
CA GLU A 356 -11.61 25.73 4.19
C GLU A 356 -11.84 25.59 5.70
N LYS A 357 -11.03 24.79 6.39
CA LYS A 357 -10.77 24.97 7.84
C LYS A 357 -9.56 24.23 8.42
N SER A 358 -8.78 23.51 7.64
CA SER A 358 -7.49 23.02 8.13
C SER A 358 -6.42 23.18 7.07
N HIS A 359 -5.34 23.86 7.44
CA HIS A 359 -4.31 24.36 6.55
C HIS A 359 -3.65 23.23 5.74
N ARG A 360 -3.63 23.46 4.41
CA ARG A 360 -2.60 23.09 3.43
C ARG A 360 -1.83 21.80 3.73
N LEU A 361 -2.15 20.74 3.00
CA LEU A 361 -1.21 19.80 2.37
C LEU A 361 -2.01 18.90 1.42
N LEU A 362 -1.99 19.24 0.14
CA LEU A 362 -2.73 18.56 -0.92
C LEU A 362 -1.97 17.29 -1.31
N VAL A 363 -2.55 16.13 -0.99
CA VAL A 363 -2.11 14.83 -1.54
C VAL A 363 -2.79 14.66 -2.90
N TYR A 364 -1.99 14.41 -3.93
CA TYR A 364 -2.44 14.03 -5.26
C TYR A 364 -2.22 12.53 -5.40
N GLU A 365 -3.30 11.77 -5.57
CA GLU A 365 -3.26 10.33 -5.77
C GLU A 365 -3.83 10.01 -7.16
N TYR A 366 -3.22 9.04 -7.83
CA TYR A 366 -3.53 8.55 -9.18
C TYR A 366 -3.23 9.52 -10.35
N MET A 367 -2.09 9.28 -11.01
CA MET A 367 -1.94 9.61 -12.43
C MET A 367 -2.33 8.37 -13.24
N ARG A 368 -3.50 8.40 -13.89
CA ARG A 368 -3.76 7.47 -15.01
C ARG A 368 -2.97 8.02 -16.20
N ILE A 369 -1.92 7.32 -16.60
CA ILE A 369 -1.30 7.50 -17.92
C ILE A 369 -2.43 7.22 -18.93
N LEU A 370 -2.86 8.22 -19.70
CA LEU A 370 -3.80 8.01 -20.82
C LEU A 370 -3.09 7.34 -22.03
N GLY A 371 -1.89 6.82 -21.82
CA GLY A 371 -0.96 6.32 -22.84
C GLY A 371 -1.30 4.97 -23.48
N GLN A 372 -2.45 4.34 -23.19
CA GLN A 372 -2.92 3.18 -23.98
C GLN A 372 -4.44 3.13 -24.17
N MET A 373 -5.06 4.27 -24.51
CA MET A 373 -6.24 4.23 -25.37
C MET A 373 -5.84 4.87 -26.70
N ASN A 374 -5.64 4.02 -27.71
CA ASN A 374 -5.54 4.45 -29.10
C ASN A 374 -6.74 5.36 -29.42
N LEU A 375 -6.49 6.66 -29.44
CA LEU A 375 -7.30 7.60 -30.18
C LEU A 375 -6.95 7.38 -31.64
N LEU A 376 -7.60 6.40 -32.25
CA LEU A 376 -7.71 6.39 -33.70
C LEU A 376 -8.74 7.44 -34.06
N SER A 377 -8.21 8.53 -34.62
CA SER A 377 -8.95 9.50 -35.41
C SER A 377 -9.90 8.81 -36.39
N THR A 378 -11.19 9.12 -36.31
CA THR A 378 -11.99 9.69 -37.40
C THR A 378 -13.35 10.11 -36.87
#